data_AF-A0A451C4Y2-F1
#
_entry.id   AF-A0A451C4Y2-F1
#
_cell.length_a   1.000
_cell.length_b   1.000
_cell.length_c   1.000
_cell.angle_alpha   90.00
_cell.angle_beta   90.00
_cell.angle_gamma   90.00
#
_symmetry.space_group_name_H-M   'P 1'
#
loop_
_entity.id
_entity.type
_entity.pdbx_description
1 polymer ?
#
loop_
_entity_poly.entity_id
_entity_poly.type
_entity_poly.pdbx_seq_one_letter_code
_entity_poly.pdbx_strand_id
1 'polypeptide(L)'
;MTFFAIIWQFIKDYGLGLMPLAFYVLYWLRYFLKREPLQTGLHHQLAEYLADPLSRPRAIAKITDPNPWDKRYRGSLVWLLRRLNRWFGVGWLNPQALQLCFLLAFVYPLLFVFFNWLVTGEGNIGAWELFHPDIEWQGRLWRGALSIGGAAWAGLVMFLLSSGKPKGWIQARVPAAWPAGPIFWVAAVILVAIVLVIAVGASDAAGPGAGLLVLAPTFVAAVGAAAGAFAFAFAFAFAFAVVAAGAVAAAFAFAFVFVFAVALVVALMAKRLGKGGLGFSFFGLYVLLAVLVAPWLIVTLGEPERLADSMLAWTALLFLPAINAFFDVASLQVSRFLLGKIRADGRVPNIVWMAVDVAIALALLVGLYALIFLSLGAVDRWLFPEETIFPVAHWRELLWETRDWFHADILWLTLMALTTLTVTGLHLIFVFAHLFVPLRHRADRKRIAGLIGEIEAEAKDNEGRAGPDRCRRLASAYYLPWEHGIVLGTLTLWGIGYSLYALAAHG
;
A
#
# COMPACT_ATOMS: atom_id res chain seq x y z
N MET A 1 -3.20 27.86 38.32
CA MET A 1 -1.95 27.20 37.91
C MET A 1 -1.09 28.22 37.17
N THR A 2 0.16 28.44 37.61
CA THR A 2 1.09 29.35 36.90
C THR A 2 1.57 28.70 35.60
N PHE A 3 1.90 29.51 34.59
CA PHE A 3 2.47 29.05 33.31
C PHE A 3 3.66 28.09 33.50
N PHE A 4 4.48 28.35 34.52
CA PHE A 4 5.60 27.49 34.91
C PHE A 4 5.17 26.09 35.42
N ALA A 5 4.07 26.00 36.17
CA ALA A 5 3.55 24.71 36.63
C ALA A 5 3.01 23.88 35.46
N ILE A 6 2.43 24.52 34.44
CA ILE A 6 1.94 23.85 33.22
C ILE A 6 3.12 23.31 32.40
N ILE A 7 4.18 24.10 32.21
CA ILE A 7 5.40 23.66 31.51
C ILE A 7 6.09 22.53 32.26
N TRP A 8 6.22 22.64 33.59
CA TRP A 8 6.88 21.62 34.40
C TRP A 8 6.12 20.29 34.36
N GLN A 9 4.78 20.34 34.46
CA GLN A 9 3.94 19.16 34.34
C GLN A 9 4.03 18.55 32.93
N PHE A 10 4.02 19.38 31.88
CA PHE A 10 4.21 18.94 30.50
C PHE A 10 5.58 18.28 30.26
N ILE A 11 6.66 18.82 30.85
CA ILE A 11 7.99 18.18 30.80
C ILE A 11 8.02 16.89 31.63
N LYS A 12 7.29 16.81 32.73
CA LYS A 12 7.25 15.60 33.54
C LYS A 12 6.51 14.47 32.83
N ASP A 13 5.43 14.81 32.13
CA ASP A 13 4.55 13.85 31.44
C ASP A 13 5.09 13.50 30.04
N TYR A 14 5.77 14.42 29.37
CA TYR A 14 6.23 14.26 27.97
C TYR A 14 7.72 14.54 27.76
N GLY A 15 8.54 14.71 28.81
CA GLY A 15 9.90 15.27 28.71
C GLY A 15 10.89 14.44 27.90
N LEU A 16 10.83 13.12 28.01
CA LEU A 16 11.57 12.24 27.10
C LEU A 16 11.12 12.47 25.66
N GLY A 17 9.81 12.59 25.47
CA GLY A 17 9.08 12.98 24.26
C GLY A 17 9.22 14.43 23.77
N LEU A 18 10.08 15.25 24.38
CA LEU A 18 10.51 16.54 23.82
C LEU A 18 12.03 16.67 23.62
N MET A 19 12.83 15.69 24.05
CA MET A 19 14.30 15.80 24.07
C MET A 19 14.93 16.18 22.72
N PRO A 20 14.61 15.53 21.60
CA PRO A 20 15.11 15.90 20.28
C PRO A 20 14.73 17.32 19.87
N LEU A 21 13.54 17.83 20.21
CA LEU A 21 13.20 19.23 19.94
C LEU A 21 14.13 20.17 20.71
N ALA A 22 14.43 19.87 21.98
CA ALA A 22 15.41 20.61 22.76
C ALA A 22 16.82 20.51 22.15
N PHE A 23 17.25 19.32 21.72
CA PHE A 23 18.52 19.15 21.00
C PHE A 23 18.56 19.92 19.69
N TYR A 24 17.43 20.06 18.99
CA TYR A 24 17.35 20.86 17.79
C TYR A 24 17.45 22.35 18.06
N VAL A 25 16.76 22.84 19.09
CA VAL A 25 16.89 24.23 19.53
C VAL A 25 18.33 24.52 19.94
N LEU A 26 18.99 23.61 20.67
CA LEU A 26 20.40 23.72 21.03
C LEU A 26 21.32 23.68 19.80
N TYR A 27 21.02 22.85 18.81
CA TYR A 27 21.72 22.82 17.52
C TYR A 27 21.57 24.16 16.77
N TRP A 28 20.36 24.71 16.70
CA TRP A 28 20.09 26.01 16.10
C TRP A 28 20.78 27.15 16.84
N LEU A 29 20.76 27.13 18.17
CA LEU A 29 21.43 28.12 19.00
C LEU A 29 22.94 28.08 18.77
N ARG A 30 23.54 26.88 18.77
CA ARG A 30 24.95 26.67 18.42
C ARG A 30 25.25 27.20 17.01
N TYR A 31 24.39 26.91 16.05
CA TYR A 31 24.54 27.38 14.68
C TYR A 31 24.50 28.91 14.59
N PHE A 32 23.53 29.57 15.22
CA PHE A 32 23.46 31.03 15.23
C PHE A 32 24.69 31.67 15.88
N LEU A 33 25.18 31.08 16.98
CA LEU A 33 26.32 31.59 17.72
C LEU A 33 27.65 31.35 17.02
N LYS A 34 27.89 30.16 16.47
CA LYS A 34 29.18 29.77 15.88
C LYS A 34 29.23 29.91 14.35
N ARG A 35 28.09 29.97 13.67
CA ARG A 35 27.96 29.95 12.19
C ARG A 35 28.66 28.76 11.52
N GLU A 36 28.87 27.69 12.28
CA GLU A 36 29.55 26.47 11.85
C GLU A 36 28.61 25.27 11.89
N PRO A 37 28.71 24.35 10.92
CA PRO A 37 28.00 23.07 10.94
C PRO A 37 28.46 22.15 12.10
N LEU A 38 27.70 21.10 12.39
CA LEU A 38 28.06 20.07 13.37
C LEU A 38 29.36 19.36 12.97
N GLN A 39 29.55 19.07 11.69
CA GLN A 39 30.75 18.47 11.13
C GLN A 39 31.84 19.52 10.88
N THR A 40 32.31 20.19 11.94
CA THR A 40 33.32 21.24 11.88
C THR A 40 34.59 20.79 11.15
N GLY A 41 35.05 19.56 11.37
CA GLY A 41 36.24 19.02 10.70
C GLY A 41 36.12 18.95 9.16
N LEU A 42 35.01 18.45 8.64
CA LEU A 42 34.78 18.36 7.19
C LEU A 42 34.54 19.73 6.56
N HIS A 43 33.91 20.64 7.30
CA HIS A 43 33.71 22.02 6.88
C HIS A 43 35.02 22.80 6.78
N HIS A 44 35.87 22.74 7.82
CA HIS A 44 37.18 23.40 7.81
C HIS A 44 38.08 22.83 6.72
N GLN A 45 38.15 21.49 6.58
CA GLN A 45 38.91 20.86 5.50
C GLN A 45 38.43 21.33 4.12
N LEU A 46 37.12 21.46 3.89
CA LEU A 46 36.62 21.95 2.62
C LEU A 46 36.98 23.44 2.41
N ALA A 47 36.87 24.27 3.44
CA ALA A 47 37.25 25.68 3.36
C ALA A 47 38.76 25.85 3.09
N GLU A 48 39.61 25.05 3.73
CA GLU A 48 41.06 24.99 3.48
C GLU A 48 41.35 24.55 2.05
N TYR A 49 40.71 23.47 1.58
CA TYR A 49 40.88 23.00 0.20
C TYR A 49 40.41 24.01 -0.85
N LEU A 50 39.42 24.84 -0.53
CA LEU A 50 38.97 25.93 -1.39
C LEU A 50 39.94 27.12 -1.36
N ALA A 51 40.65 27.35 -0.26
CA ALA A 51 41.63 28.42 -0.14
C ALA A 51 42.94 28.09 -0.88
N ASP A 52 43.38 26.83 -0.82
CA ASP A 52 44.60 26.35 -1.51
C ASP A 52 44.42 26.31 -3.05
N PRO A 53 45.26 27.03 -3.84
CA PRO A 53 45.21 27.02 -5.29
C PRO A 53 45.27 25.63 -5.93
N LEU A 54 46.04 24.70 -5.34
CA LEU A 54 46.27 23.36 -5.93
C LEU A 54 45.07 22.43 -5.73
N SER A 55 44.41 22.48 -4.57
CA SER A 55 43.24 21.66 -4.28
C SER A 55 41.91 22.26 -4.71
N ARG A 56 41.83 23.59 -4.89
CA ARG A 56 40.57 24.30 -5.19
C ARG A 56 39.81 23.73 -6.38
N PRO A 57 40.42 23.46 -7.55
CA PRO A 57 39.69 22.90 -8.69
C PRO A 57 39.02 21.57 -8.36
N ARG A 58 39.68 20.73 -7.55
CA ARG A 58 39.14 19.43 -7.10
C ARG A 58 38.01 19.60 -6.08
N ALA A 59 38.13 20.56 -5.18
CA ALA A 59 37.08 20.89 -4.21
C ALA A 59 35.84 21.46 -4.91
N ILE A 60 36.02 22.39 -5.86
CA ILE A 60 34.94 22.92 -6.70
C ILE A 60 34.30 21.78 -7.49
N ALA A 61 35.09 20.94 -8.17
CA ALA A 61 34.59 19.77 -8.89
C ALA A 61 33.71 18.88 -8.00
N LYS A 62 34.17 18.55 -6.77
CA LYS A 62 33.39 17.75 -5.81
C LYS A 62 32.06 18.41 -5.41
N ILE A 63 32.02 19.74 -5.28
CA ILE A 63 30.81 20.50 -4.94
C ILE A 63 29.83 20.54 -6.13
N THR A 64 30.36 20.74 -7.33
CA THR A 64 29.57 20.88 -8.56
C THR A 64 29.18 19.54 -9.19
N ASP A 65 29.91 18.48 -8.88
CA ASP A 65 29.68 17.15 -9.43
C ASP A 65 28.27 16.67 -9.11
N PRO A 66 27.57 16.04 -10.08
CA PRO A 66 26.25 15.48 -9.84
C PRO A 66 26.36 14.46 -8.71
N ASN A 67 25.75 14.75 -7.55
CA ASN A 67 25.82 13.85 -6.42
C ASN A 67 25.33 12.45 -6.85
N PRO A 68 26.14 11.39 -6.73
CA PRO A 68 25.74 10.05 -7.14
C PRO A 68 24.49 9.57 -6.40
N TRP A 69 24.27 10.03 -5.17
CA TRP A 69 23.05 9.80 -4.41
C TRP A 69 21.83 10.51 -5.00
N ASP A 70 21.95 11.75 -5.52
CA ASP A 70 20.82 12.42 -6.20
C ASP A 70 20.43 11.64 -7.46
N LYS A 71 21.42 11.20 -8.25
CA LYS A 71 21.17 10.40 -9.45
C LYS A 71 20.52 9.06 -9.10
N ARG A 72 21.03 8.34 -8.10
CA ARG A 72 20.44 7.08 -7.61
C ARG A 72 19.04 7.29 -7.08
N TYR A 73 18.84 8.27 -6.20
CA TYR A 73 17.55 8.60 -5.59
C TYR A 73 16.49 8.96 -6.65
N ARG A 74 16.80 9.86 -7.59
CA ARG A 74 15.90 10.19 -8.70
C ARG A 74 15.65 8.99 -9.59
N GLY A 75 16.69 8.22 -9.87
CA GLY A 75 16.59 6.96 -10.61
C GLY A 75 15.60 6.01 -9.95
N SER A 76 15.70 5.82 -8.63
CA SER A 76 14.82 4.98 -7.82
C SER A 76 13.39 5.53 -7.76
N LEU A 77 13.19 6.84 -7.57
CA LEU A 77 11.85 7.46 -7.61
C LEU A 77 11.19 7.30 -8.97
N VAL A 78 11.91 7.58 -10.06
CA VAL A 78 11.40 7.47 -11.42
C VAL A 78 11.16 6.01 -11.78
N TRP A 79 12.01 5.10 -11.33
CA TRP A 79 11.80 3.66 -11.46
C TRP A 79 10.57 3.21 -10.69
N LEU A 80 10.40 3.63 -9.44
CA LEU A 80 9.25 3.28 -8.60
C LEU A 80 7.95 3.85 -9.18
N LEU A 81 7.89 5.13 -9.53
CA LEU A 81 6.71 5.72 -10.15
C LEU A 81 6.36 5.02 -11.46
N ARG A 82 7.35 4.66 -12.28
CA ARG A 82 7.12 3.85 -13.49
C ARG A 82 6.60 2.46 -13.15
N ARG A 83 7.09 1.83 -12.08
CA ARG A 83 6.63 0.52 -11.61
C ARG A 83 5.19 0.59 -11.11
N LEU A 84 4.86 1.56 -10.26
CA LEU A 84 3.51 1.83 -9.77
C LEU A 84 2.54 2.15 -10.91
N ASN A 85 2.96 2.95 -11.90
CA ASN A 85 2.14 3.25 -13.07
C ASN A 85 1.94 2.03 -13.99
N ARG A 86 2.92 1.11 -14.04
CA ARG A 86 2.80 -0.14 -14.80
C ARG A 86 1.85 -1.13 -14.12
N TRP A 87 1.90 -1.19 -12.79
CA TRP A 87 1.12 -2.15 -11.99
C TRP A 87 -0.32 -1.71 -11.75
N PHE A 88 -0.52 -0.45 -11.36
CA PHE A 88 -1.83 0.10 -10.99
C PHE A 88 -2.41 1.01 -12.08
N GLY A 89 -1.76 1.09 -13.24
CA GLY A 89 -2.15 1.96 -14.34
C GLY A 89 -1.86 3.45 -14.10
N VAL A 90 -1.96 4.25 -15.17
CA VAL A 90 -1.74 5.70 -15.13
C VAL A 90 -3.06 6.42 -14.82
N GLY A 91 -3.01 7.42 -13.93
CA GLY A 91 -4.15 8.25 -13.56
C GLY A 91 -4.72 7.92 -12.16
N TRP A 92 -5.53 8.84 -11.64
CA TRP A 92 -6.10 8.75 -10.29
C TRP A 92 -7.16 7.66 -10.14
N LEU A 93 -7.98 7.47 -11.18
CA LEU A 93 -9.10 6.53 -11.17
C LEU A 93 -8.87 5.49 -12.27
N ASN A 94 -7.69 4.85 -12.26
CA ASN A 94 -7.42 3.78 -13.20
C ASN A 94 -8.08 2.48 -12.69
N PRO A 95 -8.92 1.79 -13.47
CA PRO A 95 -9.54 0.52 -13.04
C PRO A 95 -8.52 -0.51 -12.55
N GLN A 96 -7.36 -0.56 -13.18
CA GLN A 96 -6.28 -1.48 -12.82
C GLN A 96 -5.82 -1.27 -11.37
N ALA A 97 -5.90 -0.05 -10.85
CA ALA A 97 -5.55 0.24 -9.46
C ALA A 97 -6.50 -0.46 -8.49
N LEU A 98 -7.82 -0.27 -8.68
CA LEU A 98 -8.83 -0.88 -7.81
C LEU A 98 -8.84 -2.41 -7.93
N GLN A 99 -8.65 -2.94 -9.13
CA GLN A 99 -8.52 -4.38 -9.35
C GLN A 99 -7.33 -4.98 -8.59
N LEU A 100 -6.17 -4.35 -8.68
CA LEU A 100 -4.97 -4.84 -8.00
C LEU A 100 -5.07 -4.66 -6.48
N CYS A 101 -5.59 -3.52 -6.00
CA CYS A 101 -5.83 -3.31 -4.57
C CYS A 101 -6.85 -4.31 -4.01
N PHE A 102 -7.94 -4.59 -4.73
CA PHE A 102 -8.92 -5.59 -4.33
C PHE A 102 -8.31 -6.99 -4.27
N LEU A 103 -7.52 -7.36 -5.28
CA LEU A 103 -6.80 -8.62 -5.24
C LEU A 103 -5.88 -8.73 -4.03
N LEU A 104 -5.09 -7.69 -3.79
CA LEU A 104 -4.15 -7.69 -2.68
C LEU A 104 -4.91 -7.81 -1.34
N ALA A 105 -5.98 -7.02 -1.17
CA ALA A 105 -6.86 -7.09 -0.03
C ALA A 105 -7.53 -8.46 0.16
N PHE A 106 -7.78 -9.20 -0.92
CA PHE A 106 -8.32 -10.56 -0.89
C PHE A 106 -7.24 -11.60 -0.50
N VAL A 107 -6.07 -11.51 -1.11
CA VAL A 107 -4.99 -12.50 -0.98
C VAL A 107 -4.30 -12.39 0.37
N TYR A 108 -4.12 -11.19 0.90
CA TYR A 108 -3.35 -10.97 2.13
C TYR A 108 -3.96 -11.70 3.35
N PRO A 109 -5.26 -11.54 3.69
CA PRO A 109 -5.84 -12.27 4.80
C PRO A 109 -5.67 -13.78 4.66
N LEU A 110 -5.90 -14.34 3.47
CA LEU A 110 -5.71 -15.77 3.20
C LEU A 110 -4.27 -16.22 3.40
N LEU A 111 -3.29 -15.46 2.91
CA LEU A 111 -1.87 -15.76 3.12
C LEU A 111 -1.50 -15.69 4.60
N PHE A 112 -2.03 -14.71 5.34
CA PHE A 112 -1.71 -14.54 6.76
C PHE A 112 -2.32 -15.64 7.62
N VAL A 113 -3.58 -16.01 7.39
CA VAL A 113 -4.23 -17.14 8.06
C VAL A 113 -3.51 -18.44 7.71
N PHE A 114 -3.08 -18.59 6.45
CA PHE A 114 -2.25 -19.71 6.03
C PHE A 114 -0.90 -19.76 6.75
N PHE A 115 -0.20 -18.63 6.90
CA PHE A 115 1.04 -18.57 7.67
C PHE A 115 0.81 -18.86 9.15
N ASN A 116 -0.27 -18.35 9.73
CA ASN A 116 -0.67 -18.68 11.10
C ASN A 116 -0.91 -20.18 11.25
N TRP A 117 -1.70 -20.78 10.37
CA TRP A 117 -1.96 -22.21 10.35
C TRP A 117 -0.69 -23.03 10.19
N LEU A 118 0.22 -22.61 9.30
CA LEU A 118 1.52 -23.26 9.18
C LEU A 118 2.25 -23.25 10.52
N VAL A 119 2.32 -22.09 11.21
CA VAL A 119 3.06 -21.91 12.47
C VAL A 119 2.37 -22.58 13.66
N THR A 120 1.15 -22.17 13.98
CA THR A 120 0.44 -22.51 15.22
C THR A 120 -0.43 -23.75 15.07
N GLY A 121 -0.96 -23.99 13.86
CA GLY A 121 -1.97 -25.02 13.58
C GLY A 121 -3.37 -24.45 13.52
N GLU A 122 -3.54 -23.19 13.92
CA GLU A 122 -4.83 -22.50 13.90
C GLU A 122 -5.02 -21.77 12.58
N GLY A 123 -6.03 -22.17 11.82
CA GLY A 123 -6.31 -21.64 10.49
C GLY A 123 -7.67 -20.98 10.37
N ASN A 124 -8.07 -20.19 11.37
CA ASN A 124 -9.44 -19.67 11.46
C ASN A 124 -9.51 -18.17 11.13
N ILE A 125 -10.67 -17.72 10.62
CA ILE A 125 -11.07 -16.31 10.61
C ILE A 125 -12.35 -16.19 11.42
N GLY A 126 -12.25 -15.67 12.65
CA GLY A 126 -13.36 -15.72 13.61
C GLY A 126 -13.77 -17.16 13.89
N ALA A 127 -15.06 -17.46 13.76
CA ALA A 127 -15.58 -18.82 13.92
C ALA A 127 -15.32 -19.73 12.70
N TRP A 128 -14.84 -19.18 11.57
CA TRP A 128 -14.71 -19.95 10.34
C TRP A 128 -13.37 -20.68 10.23
N GLU A 129 -13.42 -22.01 10.20
CA GLU A 129 -12.25 -22.86 9.96
C GLU A 129 -11.88 -22.88 8.46
N LEU A 130 -10.78 -22.19 8.11
CA LEU A 130 -10.24 -22.21 6.75
C LEU A 130 -9.24 -23.33 6.53
N PHE A 131 -8.51 -23.73 7.58
CA PHE A 131 -7.56 -24.82 7.50
C PHE A 131 -7.70 -25.77 8.70
N HIS A 132 -7.61 -27.06 8.41
CA HIS A 132 -7.83 -28.09 9.44
C HIS A 132 -6.75 -28.04 10.54
N PRO A 133 -7.15 -27.93 11.83
CA PRO A 133 -6.21 -27.84 12.94
C PRO A 133 -5.56 -29.18 13.28
N ASP A 134 -6.21 -30.30 12.95
CA ASP A 134 -5.78 -31.66 13.31
C ASP A 134 -4.60 -32.19 12.50
N ILE A 135 -3.96 -31.33 11.70
CA ILE A 135 -2.85 -31.71 10.83
C ILE A 135 -1.53 -31.47 11.57
N GLU A 136 -0.75 -32.53 11.75
CA GLU A 136 0.61 -32.43 12.28
C GLU A 136 1.48 -31.47 11.45
N TRP A 137 2.45 -30.82 12.09
CA TRP A 137 3.33 -29.83 11.45
C TRP A 137 3.92 -30.29 10.10
N GLN A 138 4.39 -31.54 10.01
CA GLN A 138 4.95 -32.07 8.76
C GLN A 138 3.89 -32.18 7.66
N GLY A 139 2.68 -32.62 8.03
CA GLY A 139 1.52 -32.64 7.14
C GLY A 139 1.13 -31.25 6.67
N ARG A 140 1.19 -30.24 7.56
CA ARG A 140 0.91 -28.84 7.24
C ARG A 140 1.92 -28.28 6.24
N LEU A 141 3.22 -28.53 6.43
CA LEU A 141 4.26 -28.08 5.50
C LEU A 141 4.06 -28.65 4.08
N TRP A 142 3.79 -29.95 3.97
CA TRP A 142 3.55 -30.58 2.67
C TRP A 142 2.28 -30.05 2.00
N ARG A 143 1.17 -30.02 2.73
CA ARG A 143 -0.12 -29.52 2.22
C ARG A 143 -0.04 -28.04 1.86
N GLY A 144 0.66 -27.24 2.66
CA GLY A 144 0.89 -25.84 2.38
C GLY A 144 1.79 -25.60 1.17
N ALA A 145 2.84 -26.41 0.99
CA ALA A 145 3.65 -26.39 -0.23
C ALA A 145 2.81 -26.71 -1.48
N LEU A 146 1.88 -27.66 -1.37
CA LEU A 146 0.92 -27.97 -2.44
C LEU A 146 -0.03 -26.79 -2.72
N SER A 147 -0.57 -26.13 -1.70
CA SER A 147 -1.44 -24.95 -1.89
C SER A 147 -0.69 -23.79 -2.57
N ILE A 148 0.53 -23.48 -2.13
CA ILE A 148 1.37 -22.46 -2.77
C ILE A 148 1.72 -22.88 -4.20
N GLY A 149 2.11 -24.13 -4.42
CA GLY A 149 2.42 -24.67 -5.75
C GLY A 149 1.22 -24.59 -6.70
N GLY A 150 0.03 -24.94 -6.22
CA GLY A 150 -1.23 -24.83 -6.95
C GLY A 150 -1.57 -23.38 -7.29
N ALA A 151 -1.45 -22.45 -6.34
CA ALA A 151 -1.64 -21.02 -6.59
C ALA A 151 -0.63 -20.46 -7.60
N ALA A 152 0.65 -20.82 -7.48
CA ALA A 152 1.69 -20.41 -8.44
C ALA A 152 1.39 -20.95 -9.85
N TRP A 153 0.95 -22.20 -9.96
CA TRP A 153 0.58 -22.82 -11.23
C TRP A 153 -0.66 -22.18 -11.85
N ALA A 154 -1.72 -21.95 -11.06
CA ALA A 154 -2.92 -21.24 -11.49
C ALA A 154 -2.57 -19.82 -11.98
N GLY A 155 -1.71 -19.10 -11.24
CA GLY A 155 -1.22 -17.79 -11.63
C GLY A 155 -0.42 -17.80 -12.94
N LEU A 156 0.41 -18.82 -13.15
CA LEU A 156 1.15 -19.01 -14.40
C LEU A 156 0.20 -19.27 -15.58
N VAL A 157 -0.77 -20.19 -15.42
CA VAL A 157 -1.78 -20.49 -16.44
C VAL A 157 -2.53 -19.24 -16.86
N MET A 158 -2.99 -18.48 -15.87
CA MET A 158 -3.67 -17.22 -16.08
C MET A 158 -2.81 -16.14 -16.73
N PHE A 159 -1.56 -16.01 -16.31
CA PHE A 159 -0.60 -15.12 -16.96
C PHE A 159 -0.41 -15.49 -18.44
N LEU A 160 -0.27 -16.78 -18.73
CA LEU A 160 -0.17 -17.25 -20.11
C LEU A 160 -1.42 -16.88 -20.90
N LEU A 161 -2.62 -17.21 -20.42
CA LEU A 161 -3.90 -16.90 -21.09
C LEU A 161 -4.07 -15.39 -21.36
N SER A 162 -3.77 -14.56 -20.36
CA SER A 162 -3.90 -13.10 -20.45
C SER A 162 -2.85 -12.44 -21.35
N SER A 163 -1.66 -13.03 -21.50
CA SER A 163 -0.56 -12.45 -22.27
C SER A 163 -0.76 -12.42 -23.79
N GLY A 164 -1.79 -13.09 -24.31
CA GLY A 164 -2.03 -13.26 -25.76
C GLY A 164 -0.99 -14.12 -26.48
N LYS A 165 0.13 -14.47 -25.83
CA LYS A 165 1.17 -15.36 -26.37
C LYS A 165 0.63 -16.74 -26.76
N PRO A 166 -0.26 -17.39 -25.98
CA PRO A 166 -0.81 -18.68 -26.38
C PRO A 166 -1.64 -18.58 -27.64
N LYS A 167 -2.43 -17.50 -27.79
CA LYS A 167 -3.20 -17.26 -29.02
C LYS A 167 -2.29 -17.14 -30.24
N GLY A 168 -1.21 -16.36 -30.14
CA GLY A 168 -0.23 -16.23 -31.21
C GLY A 168 0.53 -17.53 -31.52
N TRP A 169 0.86 -18.31 -30.48
CA TRP A 169 1.51 -19.62 -30.63
C TRP A 169 0.61 -20.67 -31.28
N ILE A 170 -0.68 -20.72 -30.90
CA ILE A 170 -1.70 -21.58 -31.52
C ILE A 170 -1.89 -21.17 -32.98
N GLN A 171 -2.05 -19.88 -33.26
CA GLN A 171 -2.18 -19.36 -34.63
C GLN A 171 -0.99 -19.72 -35.52
N ALA A 172 0.23 -19.78 -34.98
CA ALA A 172 1.43 -20.12 -35.73
C ALA A 172 1.57 -21.62 -36.07
N ARG A 173 0.83 -22.51 -35.39
CA ARG A 173 0.99 -23.97 -35.50
C ARG A 173 -0.23 -24.70 -36.04
N VAL A 174 -1.39 -24.06 -35.98
CA VAL A 174 -2.64 -24.62 -36.47
C VAL A 174 -2.76 -24.30 -37.98
N PRO A 175 -3.17 -25.26 -38.84
CA PRO A 175 -3.40 -25.01 -40.26
C PRO A 175 -4.35 -23.83 -40.48
N ALA A 176 -4.08 -23.00 -41.50
CA ALA A 176 -4.85 -21.77 -41.76
C ALA A 176 -6.36 -22.00 -41.94
N ALA A 177 -6.77 -23.23 -42.28
CA ALA A 177 -8.17 -23.62 -42.42
C ALA A 177 -8.94 -23.74 -41.08
N TRP A 178 -8.25 -23.78 -39.94
CA TRP A 178 -8.88 -23.96 -38.63
C TRP A 178 -9.01 -22.62 -37.88
N PRO A 179 -10.17 -22.33 -37.29
CA PRO A 179 -10.36 -21.10 -36.54
C PRO A 179 -9.60 -21.20 -35.20
N ALA A 180 -8.49 -20.46 -35.08
CA ALA A 180 -7.66 -20.44 -33.88
C ALA A 180 -8.39 -19.92 -32.62
N GLY A 181 -9.48 -19.17 -32.79
CA GLY A 181 -10.31 -18.66 -31.70
C GLY A 181 -10.95 -19.77 -30.85
N PRO A 182 -11.80 -20.64 -31.45
CA PRO A 182 -12.36 -21.81 -30.78
C PRO A 182 -11.33 -22.71 -30.09
N ILE A 183 -10.20 -22.98 -30.73
CA ILE A 183 -9.13 -23.82 -30.15
C ILE A 183 -8.53 -23.18 -28.89
N PHE A 184 -8.28 -21.86 -28.93
CA PHE A 184 -7.83 -21.12 -27.76
C PHE A 184 -8.85 -21.19 -26.62
N TRP A 185 -10.15 -21.06 -26.92
CA TRP A 185 -11.20 -21.15 -25.91
C TRP A 185 -11.32 -22.54 -25.30
N VAL A 186 -11.25 -23.60 -26.10
CA VAL A 186 -11.24 -24.99 -25.59
C VAL A 186 -10.04 -25.21 -24.67
N ALA A 187 -8.84 -24.78 -25.09
CA ALA A 187 -7.64 -24.87 -24.25
C ALA A 187 -7.77 -24.08 -22.95
N ALA A 188 -8.35 -22.88 -23.00
CA ALA A 188 -8.62 -22.07 -21.82
C ALA A 188 -9.60 -22.76 -20.86
N VAL A 189 -10.69 -23.34 -21.38
CA VAL A 189 -11.68 -24.09 -20.57
C VAL A 189 -11.04 -25.29 -19.88
N ILE A 190 -10.23 -26.08 -20.60
CA ILE A 190 -9.52 -27.23 -20.02
C ILE A 190 -8.56 -26.77 -18.92
N LEU A 191 -7.81 -25.70 -19.16
CA LEU A 191 -6.90 -25.14 -18.16
C LEU A 191 -7.63 -24.65 -16.91
N VAL A 192 -8.77 -23.95 -17.07
CA VAL A 192 -9.61 -23.55 -15.94
C VAL A 192 -10.16 -24.76 -15.19
N ALA A 193 -10.61 -25.80 -15.90
CA ALA A 193 -11.09 -27.04 -15.28
C ALA A 193 -9.99 -27.73 -14.46
N ILE A 194 -8.75 -27.78 -14.94
CA ILE A 194 -7.61 -28.32 -14.19
C ILE A 194 -7.38 -27.50 -12.92
N VAL A 195 -7.40 -26.17 -13.00
CA VAL A 195 -7.24 -25.32 -11.80
C VAL A 195 -8.35 -25.57 -10.79
N LEU A 196 -9.60 -25.74 -11.24
CA LEU A 196 -10.73 -26.07 -10.36
C LEU A 196 -10.51 -27.42 -9.66
N VAL A 197 -10.05 -28.45 -10.37
CA VAL A 197 -9.75 -29.77 -9.76
C VAL A 197 -8.64 -29.64 -8.72
N ILE A 198 -7.56 -28.89 -9.00
CA ILE A 198 -6.48 -28.64 -8.03
C ILE A 198 -7.02 -27.90 -6.81
N ALA A 199 -7.90 -26.91 -7.00
CA ALA A 199 -8.49 -26.16 -5.91
C ALA A 199 -9.39 -27.03 -5.02
N VAL A 200 -10.22 -27.89 -5.60
CA VAL A 200 -11.06 -28.85 -4.86
C VAL A 200 -10.16 -29.82 -4.07
N GLY A 201 -9.16 -30.41 -4.70
CA GLY A 201 -8.22 -31.31 -4.01
C GLY A 201 -7.44 -30.61 -2.89
N ALA A 202 -7.09 -29.33 -3.06
CA ALA A 202 -6.47 -28.52 -2.01
C ALA A 202 -7.44 -28.26 -0.85
N SER A 203 -8.70 -27.95 -1.15
CA SER A 203 -9.75 -27.79 -0.13
C SER A 203 -9.95 -29.05 0.70
N ASP A 204 -10.08 -30.21 0.05
CA ASP A 204 -10.27 -31.49 0.74
C ASP A 204 -9.04 -31.87 1.58
N ALA A 205 -7.84 -31.53 1.09
CA ALA A 205 -6.61 -31.88 1.77
C ALA A 205 -6.31 -30.97 2.96
N ALA A 206 -6.62 -29.68 2.90
CA ALA A 206 -6.11 -28.72 3.88
C ALA A 206 -7.18 -27.78 4.46
N GLY A 207 -8.42 -27.87 4.01
CA GLY A 207 -9.52 -26.98 4.36
C GLY A 207 -9.82 -25.96 3.24
N PRO A 208 -11.00 -25.31 3.27
CA PRO A 208 -11.49 -24.44 2.20
C PRO A 208 -10.57 -23.27 1.87
N GLY A 209 -9.76 -22.80 2.83
CA GLY A 209 -8.77 -21.75 2.63
C GLY A 209 -7.70 -22.12 1.61
N ALA A 210 -7.31 -23.39 1.54
CA ALA A 210 -6.32 -23.87 0.59
C ALA A 210 -6.85 -23.83 -0.86
N GLY A 211 -8.10 -24.23 -1.09
CA GLY A 211 -8.72 -24.10 -2.41
C GLY A 211 -8.90 -22.65 -2.85
N LEU A 212 -9.27 -21.76 -1.92
CA LEU A 212 -9.37 -20.32 -2.18
C LEU A 212 -8.02 -19.70 -2.57
N LEU A 213 -6.92 -20.10 -1.92
CA LEU A 213 -5.57 -19.68 -2.30
C LEU A 213 -5.21 -20.11 -3.73
N VAL A 214 -5.59 -21.32 -4.13
CA VAL A 214 -5.37 -21.82 -5.50
C VAL A 214 -6.21 -21.06 -6.53
N LEU A 215 -7.42 -20.64 -6.17
CA LEU A 215 -8.32 -19.89 -7.05
C LEU A 215 -8.05 -18.39 -7.10
N ALA A 216 -7.41 -17.80 -6.07
CA ALA A 216 -7.12 -16.37 -6.04
C ALA A 216 -6.47 -15.85 -7.35
N PRO A 217 -5.48 -16.53 -7.96
CA PRO A 217 -4.88 -16.13 -9.23
C PRO A 217 -5.82 -16.18 -10.45
N THR A 218 -6.82 -17.07 -10.47
CA THR A 218 -7.82 -17.14 -11.55
C THR A 218 -8.73 -15.92 -11.54
N PHE A 219 -9.11 -15.47 -10.36
CA PHE A 219 -9.83 -14.23 -10.15
C PHE A 219 -9.06 -13.01 -10.71
N VAL A 220 -7.73 -12.93 -10.46
CA VAL A 220 -6.86 -11.85 -10.97
C VAL A 220 -6.97 -11.67 -12.47
N ALA A 221 -6.78 -12.77 -13.20
CA ALA A 221 -6.67 -12.70 -14.63
C ALA A 221 -8.04 -12.67 -15.31
N ALA A 222 -9.09 -13.19 -14.68
CA ALA A 222 -10.45 -13.01 -15.15
C ALA A 222 -10.85 -11.51 -15.09
N VAL A 223 -10.56 -10.85 -13.96
CA VAL A 223 -10.81 -9.42 -13.77
C VAL A 223 -9.95 -8.54 -14.70
N GLY A 224 -8.70 -8.94 -14.94
CA GLY A 224 -7.79 -8.23 -15.86
C GLY A 224 -8.12 -8.41 -17.34
N ALA A 225 -8.65 -9.57 -17.76
CA ALA A 225 -8.95 -9.87 -19.16
C ALA A 225 -10.37 -9.44 -19.60
N ALA A 226 -11.30 -9.25 -18.66
CA ALA A 226 -12.70 -9.07 -18.99
C ALA A 226 -13.41 -8.06 -18.07
N ALA A 227 -13.26 -6.77 -18.39
CA ALA A 227 -14.20 -5.76 -17.90
C ALA A 227 -15.61 -5.87 -18.53
N GLY A 228 -15.87 -6.79 -19.47
CA GLY A 228 -17.16 -6.90 -20.17
C GLY A 228 -17.77 -8.31 -20.27
N ALA A 229 -16.97 -9.36 -20.47
CA ALA A 229 -17.50 -10.69 -20.79
C ALA A 229 -17.63 -11.63 -19.57
N PHE A 230 -16.87 -11.40 -18.50
CA PHE A 230 -16.83 -12.31 -17.36
C PHE A 230 -17.87 -12.00 -16.28
N ALA A 231 -18.40 -10.77 -16.21
CA ALA A 231 -19.60 -10.50 -15.41
C ALA A 231 -20.77 -11.40 -15.85
N PHE A 232 -20.84 -11.72 -17.15
CA PHE A 232 -21.81 -12.68 -17.68
C PHE A 232 -21.43 -14.12 -17.33
N ALA A 233 -20.17 -14.55 -17.52
CA ALA A 233 -19.76 -15.94 -17.26
C ALA A 233 -19.71 -16.32 -15.77
N PHE A 234 -19.31 -15.41 -14.88
CA PHE A 234 -19.33 -15.63 -13.43
C PHE A 234 -20.75 -15.56 -12.88
N ALA A 235 -21.57 -14.61 -13.32
CA ALA A 235 -23.00 -14.62 -13.00
C ALA A 235 -23.68 -15.87 -13.56
N PHE A 236 -23.25 -16.39 -14.71
CA PHE A 236 -23.81 -17.60 -15.33
C PHE A 236 -23.34 -18.88 -14.63
N ALA A 237 -22.07 -18.98 -14.20
CA ALA A 237 -21.55 -20.12 -13.44
C ALA A 237 -22.08 -20.14 -11.99
N PHE A 238 -22.17 -18.98 -11.35
CA PHE A 238 -22.81 -18.80 -10.05
C PHE A 238 -24.32 -19.06 -10.18
N ALA A 239 -24.99 -18.54 -11.22
CA ALA A 239 -26.39 -18.85 -11.49
C ALA A 239 -26.60 -20.34 -11.82
N PHE A 240 -25.67 -21.04 -12.49
CA PHE A 240 -25.83 -22.48 -12.75
C PHE A 240 -25.70 -23.33 -11.49
N ALA A 241 -24.83 -22.93 -10.56
CA ALA A 241 -24.76 -23.54 -9.22
C ALA A 241 -26.04 -23.31 -8.40
N VAL A 242 -26.78 -22.24 -8.72
CA VAL A 242 -27.97 -21.76 -8.01
C VAL A 242 -29.29 -22.23 -8.66
N VAL A 243 -29.32 -22.41 -9.97
CA VAL A 243 -30.52 -22.76 -10.77
C VAL A 243 -30.94 -24.21 -10.59
N ALA A 244 -30.15 -25.03 -9.89
CA ALA A 244 -30.59 -26.34 -9.41
C ALA A 244 -31.71 -26.25 -8.34
N ALA A 245 -31.97 -25.08 -7.75
CA ALA A 245 -33.06 -24.87 -6.80
C ALA A 245 -34.06 -23.83 -7.35
N GLY A 246 -35.14 -24.33 -7.95
CA GLY A 246 -36.19 -23.50 -8.53
C GLY A 246 -37.09 -22.86 -7.49
N ALA A 247 -37.21 -21.52 -7.52
CA ALA A 247 -38.44 -20.72 -7.31
C ALA A 247 -38.11 -19.25 -6.95
N VAL A 248 -37.58 -18.43 -7.86
CA VAL A 248 -37.36 -17.00 -7.57
C VAL A 248 -37.62 -16.13 -8.79
N ALA A 249 -38.82 -15.53 -8.89
CA ALA A 249 -39.15 -14.52 -9.91
C ALA A 249 -39.39 -13.12 -9.31
N ALA A 250 -39.97 -13.03 -8.11
CA ALA A 250 -40.30 -11.75 -7.47
C ALA A 250 -39.08 -11.04 -6.87
N ALA A 251 -38.14 -11.78 -6.27
CA ALA A 251 -36.97 -11.19 -5.64
C ALA A 251 -35.87 -10.78 -6.66
N PHE A 252 -35.92 -11.32 -7.89
CA PHE A 252 -35.14 -10.81 -9.02
C PHE A 252 -35.51 -9.37 -9.40
N ALA A 253 -36.78 -8.98 -9.27
CA ALA A 253 -37.23 -7.64 -9.68
C ALA A 253 -36.67 -6.52 -8.78
N PHE A 254 -36.60 -6.74 -7.46
CA PHE A 254 -36.08 -5.74 -6.51
C PHE A 254 -34.56 -5.59 -6.61
N ALA A 255 -33.82 -6.71 -6.70
CA ALA A 255 -32.38 -6.69 -6.94
C ALA A 255 -32.05 -6.01 -8.28
N PHE A 256 -32.84 -6.26 -9.33
CA PHE A 256 -32.65 -5.64 -10.65
C PHE A 256 -32.87 -4.12 -10.62
N VAL A 257 -33.91 -3.63 -9.92
CA VAL A 257 -34.18 -2.18 -9.78
C VAL A 257 -33.06 -1.48 -9.02
N PHE A 258 -32.57 -2.09 -7.93
CA PHE A 258 -31.45 -1.54 -7.15
C PHE A 258 -30.14 -1.53 -7.96
N VAL A 259 -29.80 -2.66 -8.61
CA VAL A 259 -28.64 -2.76 -9.52
C VAL A 259 -28.71 -1.71 -10.62
N PHE A 260 -29.89 -1.52 -11.23
CA PHE A 260 -30.11 -0.53 -12.29
C PHE A 260 -29.95 0.91 -11.80
N ALA A 261 -30.45 1.23 -10.60
CA ALA A 261 -30.30 2.56 -10.00
C ALA A 261 -28.84 2.91 -9.71
N VAL A 262 -28.09 1.98 -9.12
CA VAL A 262 -26.65 2.18 -8.84
C VAL A 262 -25.85 2.26 -10.14
N ALA A 263 -26.17 1.41 -11.14
CA ALA A 263 -25.55 1.46 -12.46
C ALA A 263 -25.83 2.80 -13.18
N LEU A 264 -27.04 3.35 -13.03
CA LEU A 264 -27.41 4.65 -13.59
C LEU A 264 -26.61 5.79 -12.95
N VAL A 265 -26.49 5.82 -11.62
CA VAL A 265 -25.67 6.82 -10.90
C VAL A 265 -24.20 6.73 -11.33
N VAL A 266 -23.67 5.52 -11.45
CA VAL A 266 -22.31 5.28 -11.91
C VAL A 266 -22.11 5.72 -13.37
N ALA A 267 -23.07 5.43 -14.26
CA ALA A 267 -23.02 5.87 -15.66
C ALA A 267 -23.08 7.41 -15.77
N LEU A 268 -23.86 8.07 -14.91
CA LEU A 268 -23.94 9.52 -14.83
C LEU A 268 -22.63 10.14 -14.30
N MET A 269 -21.99 9.53 -13.30
CA MET A 269 -20.67 9.96 -12.81
C MET A 269 -19.57 9.70 -13.83
N ALA A 270 -19.64 8.60 -14.56
CA ALA A 270 -18.63 8.22 -15.54
C ALA A 270 -18.54 9.19 -16.72
N LYS A 271 -19.65 9.87 -17.08
CA LYS A 271 -19.64 10.99 -18.05
C LYS A 271 -18.77 12.17 -17.61
N ARG A 272 -18.52 12.34 -16.30
CA ARG A 272 -17.65 13.41 -15.77
C ARG A 272 -16.18 13.02 -15.63
N LEU A 273 -15.84 11.71 -15.64
CA LEU A 273 -14.51 11.22 -15.24
C LEU A 273 -13.58 10.83 -16.42
N GLY A 274 -14.04 11.00 -17.67
CA GLY A 274 -13.26 10.67 -18.86
C GLY A 274 -13.05 9.16 -19.09
N LYS A 275 -12.34 8.79 -20.16
CA LYS A 275 -12.17 7.38 -20.60
C LYS A 275 -11.55 6.45 -19.54
N GLY A 276 -10.69 6.97 -18.67
CA GLY A 276 -10.09 6.19 -17.58
C GLY A 276 -11.06 5.93 -16.42
N GLY A 277 -11.88 6.93 -16.06
CA GLY A 277 -12.82 6.82 -14.95
C GLY A 277 -13.99 5.86 -15.21
N LEU A 278 -14.40 5.69 -16.47
CA LEU A 278 -15.45 4.73 -16.86
C LEU A 278 -15.14 3.31 -16.39
N GLY A 279 -13.91 2.83 -16.59
CA GLY A 279 -13.52 1.49 -16.17
C GLY A 279 -13.46 1.36 -14.64
N PHE A 280 -12.94 2.37 -13.95
CA PHE A 280 -12.86 2.37 -12.50
C PHE A 280 -14.24 2.34 -11.86
N SER A 281 -15.16 3.20 -12.33
CA SER A 281 -16.52 3.22 -11.80
C SER A 281 -17.28 1.93 -12.13
N PHE A 282 -17.05 1.32 -13.30
CA PHE A 282 -17.65 0.02 -13.64
C PHE A 282 -17.14 -1.10 -12.73
N PHE A 283 -15.83 -1.15 -12.45
CA PHE A 283 -15.28 -2.16 -11.55
C PHE A 283 -15.69 -1.92 -10.10
N GLY A 284 -15.70 -0.66 -9.64
CA GLY A 284 -16.22 -0.30 -8.32
C GLY A 284 -17.69 -0.65 -8.17
N LEU A 285 -18.50 -0.42 -9.21
CA LEU A 285 -19.89 -0.87 -9.27
C LEU A 285 -19.97 -2.39 -9.21
N TYR A 286 -19.17 -3.11 -9.99
CA TYR A 286 -19.15 -4.57 -9.98
C TYR A 286 -18.84 -5.11 -8.58
N VAL A 287 -17.81 -4.59 -7.91
CA VAL A 287 -17.46 -4.99 -6.54
C VAL A 287 -18.62 -4.67 -5.59
N LEU A 288 -19.19 -3.48 -5.68
CA LEU A 288 -20.33 -3.07 -4.86
C LEU A 288 -21.55 -3.98 -5.09
N LEU A 289 -21.85 -4.31 -6.34
CA LEU A 289 -22.94 -5.23 -6.69
C LEU A 289 -22.65 -6.64 -6.19
N ALA A 290 -21.42 -7.15 -6.35
CA ALA A 290 -21.03 -8.45 -5.81
C ALA A 290 -21.21 -8.49 -4.29
N VAL A 291 -20.75 -7.43 -3.61
CA VAL A 291 -20.93 -7.24 -2.16
C VAL A 291 -22.41 -7.23 -1.78
N LEU A 292 -23.28 -6.55 -2.50
CA LEU A 292 -24.69 -6.40 -2.10
C LEU A 292 -25.59 -7.55 -2.55
N VAL A 293 -25.27 -8.21 -3.67
CA VAL A 293 -26.06 -9.29 -4.24
C VAL A 293 -25.70 -10.63 -3.62
N ALA A 294 -24.44 -10.85 -3.22
CA ALA A 294 -24.02 -12.11 -2.61
C ALA A 294 -24.78 -12.45 -1.31
N PRO A 295 -25.01 -11.53 -0.34
CA PRO A 295 -25.80 -11.82 0.86
C PRO A 295 -27.23 -12.19 0.51
N TRP A 296 -27.82 -11.50 -0.46
CA TRP A 296 -29.15 -11.81 -0.93
C TRP A 296 -29.22 -13.22 -1.55
N LEU A 297 -28.25 -13.59 -2.39
CA LEU A 297 -28.15 -14.95 -2.95
C LEU A 297 -27.96 -16.00 -1.84
N ILE A 298 -27.07 -15.73 -0.88
CA ILE A 298 -26.83 -16.62 0.26
C ILE A 298 -28.10 -16.81 1.10
N VAL A 299 -28.85 -15.75 1.41
CA VAL A 299 -30.12 -15.84 2.17
C VAL A 299 -31.21 -16.57 1.39
N THR A 300 -31.30 -16.32 0.09
CA THR A 300 -32.40 -16.86 -0.73
C THR A 300 -32.18 -18.30 -1.17
N LEU A 301 -30.94 -18.77 -1.17
CA LEU A 301 -30.56 -20.06 -1.75
C LEU A 301 -29.81 -20.96 -0.78
N GLY A 302 -29.34 -20.40 0.34
CA GLY A 302 -28.63 -21.15 1.37
C GLY A 302 -29.59 -21.95 2.24
N GLU A 303 -29.15 -23.15 2.60
CA GLU A 303 -29.76 -23.88 3.72
C GLU A 303 -29.57 -23.06 5.00
N PRO A 304 -30.58 -22.99 5.89
CA PRO A 304 -30.48 -22.21 7.13
C PRO A 304 -29.23 -22.56 7.95
N GLU A 305 -28.87 -23.85 7.98
CA GLU A 305 -27.71 -24.38 8.69
C GLU A 305 -26.36 -23.91 8.12
N ARG A 306 -26.32 -23.48 6.85
CA ARG A 306 -25.11 -23.01 6.15
C ARG A 306 -25.07 -21.50 5.98
N LEU A 307 -26.10 -20.80 6.46
CA LEU A 307 -26.25 -19.36 6.27
C LEU A 307 -25.14 -18.59 7.00
N ALA A 308 -24.85 -18.98 8.25
CA ALA A 308 -23.79 -18.38 9.06
C ALA A 308 -22.41 -18.53 8.40
N ASP A 309 -22.04 -19.75 7.99
CA ASP A 309 -20.77 -20.03 7.30
C ASP A 309 -20.63 -19.27 5.98
N SER A 310 -21.71 -19.22 5.20
CA SER A 310 -21.72 -18.49 3.92
C SER A 310 -21.56 -16.98 4.13
N MET A 311 -22.10 -16.45 5.23
CA MET A 311 -22.01 -15.04 5.59
C MET A 311 -20.67 -14.68 6.19
N LEU A 312 -20.07 -15.57 6.96
CA LEU A 312 -18.66 -15.51 7.37
C LEU A 312 -17.75 -15.42 6.15
N ALA A 313 -17.91 -16.35 5.21
CA ALA A 313 -17.13 -16.38 3.98
C ALA A 313 -17.34 -15.11 3.14
N TRP A 314 -18.58 -14.66 2.94
CA TRP A 314 -18.86 -13.41 2.24
C TRP A 314 -18.22 -12.20 2.92
N THR A 315 -18.34 -12.10 4.24
CA THR A 315 -17.81 -10.97 5.00
C THR A 315 -16.28 -10.95 4.90
N ALA A 316 -15.64 -12.07 5.20
CA ALA A 316 -14.19 -12.19 5.26
C ALA A 316 -13.53 -12.10 3.88
N LEU A 317 -14.15 -12.63 2.83
CA LEU A 317 -13.52 -12.78 1.52
C LEU A 317 -14.00 -11.80 0.47
N LEU A 318 -15.16 -11.16 0.63
CA LEU A 318 -15.66 -10.23 -0.37
C LEU A 318 -15.82 -8.83 0.21
N PHE A 319 -16.52 -8.71 1.33
CA PHE A 319 -16.89 -7.42 1.87
C PHE A 319 -15.73 -6.67 2.52
N LEU A 320 -14.99 -7.30 3.44
CA LEU A 320 -13.83 -6.67 4.07
C LEU A 320 -12.72 -6.38 3.06
N PRO A 321 -12.37 -7.29 2.12
CA PRO A 321 -11.44 -6.97 1.05
C PRO A 321 -11.90 -5.81 0.15
N ALA A 322 -13.20 -5.68 -0.12
CA ALA A 322 -13.73 -4.55 -0.88
C ALA A 322 -13.49 -3.22 -0.14
N ILE A 323 -13.83 -3.16 1.16
CA ILE A 323 -13.56 -1.98 1.98
C ILE A 323 -12.06 -1.65 1.93
N ASN A 324 -11.20 -2.62 2.23
CA ASN A 324 -9.76 -2.41 2.27
C ASN A 324 -9.21 -1.94 0.90
N ALA A 325 -9.71 -2.50 -0.21
CA ALA A 325 -9.32 -2.09 -1.55
C ALA A 325 -9.57 -0.61 -1.83
N PHE A 326 -10.69 -0.05 -1.35
CA PHE A 326 -10.98 1.38 -1.52
C PHE A 326 -10.01 2.25 -0.71
N PHE A 327 -9.69 1.85 0.52
CA PHE A 327 -8.69 2.54 1.35
C PHE A 327 -7.29 2.46 0.74
N ASP A 328 -6.90 1.29 0.22
CA ASP A 328 -5.62 1.10 -0.47
C ASP A 328 -5.52 1.94 -1.74
N VAL A 329 -6.61 2.04 -2.54
CA VAL A 329 -6.64 2.95 -3.70
C VAL A 329 -6.49 4.39 -3.26
N ALA A 330 -7.22 4.83 -2.23
CA ALA A 330 -7.12 6.18 -1.72
C ALA A 330 -5.69 6.50 -1.24
N SER A 331 -5.12 5.60 -0.43
CA SER A 331 -3.73 5.66 0.06
C SER A 331 -2.73 5.74 -1.10
N LEU A 332 -2.90 4.91 -2.13
CA LEU A 332 -2.07 4.92 -3.33
C LEU A 332 -2.15 6.25 -4.09
N GLN A 333 -3.34 6.83 -4.26
CA GLN A 333 -3.48 8.10 -4.97
C GLN A 333 -2.86 9.26 -4.20
N VAL A 334 -3.05 9.30 -2.89
CA VAL A 334 -2.40 10.28 -2.01
C VAL A 334 -0.88 10.13 -2.12
N SER A 335 -0.37 8.91 -2.01
CA SER A 335 1.06 8.60 -2.13
C SER A 335 1.64 9.05 -3.47
N ARG A 336 0.94 8.80 -4.59
CA ARG A 336 1.35 9.26 -5.93
C ARG A 336 1.40 10.77 -6.03
N PHE A 337 0.38 11.44 -5.50
CA PHE A 337 0.32 12.89 -5.46
C PHE A 337 1.50 13.47 -4.69
N LEU A 338 1.75 12.96 -3.48
CA LEU A 338 2.82 13.43 -2.61
C LEU A 338 4.21 13.11 -3.16
N LEU A 339 4.43 11.93 -3.76
CA LEU A 339 5.66 11.63 -4.50
C LEU A 339 5.88 12.60 -5.67
N GLY A 340 4.81 13.00 -6.35
CA GLY A 340 4.83 14.05 -7.37
C GLY A 340 5.26 15.41 -6.81
N LYS A 341 4.76 15.77 -5.62
CA LYS A 341 5.15 17.00 -4.90
C LYS A 341 6.60 16.95 -4.43
N ILE A 342 7.05 15.84 -3.83
CA ILE A 342 8.46 15.65 -3.42
C ILE A 342 9.42 15.71 -4.61
N ARG A 343 8.94 15.33 -5.80
CA ARG A 343 9.71 15.49 -7.02
C ARG A 343 9.90 16.96 -7.40
N ALA A 344 8.85 17.76 -7.28
CA ALA A 344 8.76 19.14 -7.77
C ALA A 344 9.28 20.18 -6.75
N ASP A 345 9.03 19.96 -5.48
CA ASP A 345 9.21 20.97 -4.43
C ASP A 345 10.58 20.86 -3.72
N GLY A 346 10.92 21.91 -2.98
CA GLY A 346 12.16 22.02 -2.20
C GLY A 346 12.12 21.26 -0.87
N ARG A 347 13.24 21.29 -0.13
CA ARG A 347 13.41 20.50 1.11
C ARG A 347 12.37 20.80 2.19
N VAL A 348 12.07 22.07 2.46
CA VAL A 348 11.12 22.47 3.52
C VAL A 348 9.68 22.04 3.19
N PRO A 349 9.12 22.35 2.00
CA PRO A 349 7.82 21.81 1.60
C PRO A 349 7.76 20.28 1.67
N ASN A 350 8.85 19.57 1.34
CA ASN A 350 8.86 18.10 1.39
C ASN A 350 8.72 17.54 2.81
N ILE A 351 9.13 18.29 3.82
CA ILE A 351 8.92 17.91 5.22
C ILE A 351 7.47 18.12 5.63
N VAL A 352 6.84 19.19 5.14
CA VAL A 352 5.39 19.39 5.29
C VAL A 352 4.62 18.27 4.59
N TRP A 353 5.00 17.91 3.37
CA TRP A 353 4.39 16.80 2.63
C TRP A 353 4.55 15.46 3.34
N MET A 354 5.67 15.25 4.04
CA MET A 354 5.86 14.08 4.91
C MET A 354 4.88 14.04 6.07
N ALA A 355 4.73 15.16 6.79
CA ALA A 355 3.82 15.25 7.92
C ALA A 355 2.37 15.06 7.46
N VAL A 356 2.01 15.64 6.31
CA VAL A 356 0.71 15.45 5.66
C VAL A 356 0.49 13.99 5.27
N ASP A 357 1.50 13.32 4.70
CA ASP A 357 1.41 11.90 4.35
C ASP A 357 1.08 11.03 5.55
N VAL A 358 1.83 11.21 6.64
CA VAL A 358 1.64 10.45 7.88
C VAL A 358 0.26 10.72 8.47
N ALA A 359 -0.15 11.99 8.52
CA ALA A 359 -1.48 12.35 9.02
C ALA A 359 -2.60 11.70 8.19
N ILE A 360 -2.47 11.71 6.86
CA ILE A 360 -3.46 11.06 5.98
C ILE A 360 -3.41 9.54 6.14
N ALA A 361 -2.23 8.92 6.22
CA ALA A 361 -2.09 7.49 6.42
C ALA A 361 -2.73 7.04 7.74
N LEU A 362 -2.53 7.79 8.83
CA LEU A 362 -3.19 7.53 10.11
C LEU A 362 -4.70 7.72 10.03
N ALA A 363 -5.16 8.78 9.37
CA ALA A 363 -6.60 9.00 9.17
C ALA A 363 -7.25 7.88 8.34
N LEU A 364 -6.56 7.40 7.29
CA LEU A 364 -7.01 6.27 6.48
C LEU A 364 -7.01 4.97 7.30
N LEU A 365 -5.98 4.72 8.12
CA LEU A 365 -5.91 3.54 8.97
C LEU A 365 -7.03 3.51 10.03
N VAL A 366 -7.23 4.63 10.73
CA VAL A 366 -8.31 4.77 11.72
C VAL A 366 -9.66 4.63 11.04
N GLY A 367 -9.84 5.27 9.87
CA GLY A 367 -11.06 5.15 9.07
C GLY A 367 -11.33 3.72 8.61
N LEU A 368 -10.29 2.98 8.21
CA LEU A 368 -10.38 1.59 7.80
C LEU A 368 -10.86 0.72 8.97
N TYR A 369 -10.20 0.78 10.12
CA TYR A 369 -10.60 0.02 11.31
C TYR A 369 -12.01 0.39 11.79
N ALA A 370 -12.32 1.69 11.86
CA ALA A 370 -13.64 2.14 12.27
C ALA A 370 -14.73 1.60 11.34
N LEU A 371 -14.50 1.64 10.02
CA LEU A 371 -15.45 1.10 9.05
C LEU A 371 -15.56 -0.43 9.14
N ILE A 372 -14.45 -1.14 9.31
CA ILE A 372 -14.46 -2.61 9.50
C ILE A 372 -15.30 -2.97 10.73
N PHE A 373 -15.00 -2.39 11.90
CA PHE A 373 -15.71 -2.70 13.14
C PHE A 373 -17.18 -2.28 13.11
N LEU A 374 -17.48 -1.11 12.55
CA LEU A 374 -18.87 -0.67 12.35
C LEU A 374 -19.61 -1.66 11.46
N SER A 375 -18.99 -2.11 10.38
CA SER A 375 -19.65 -3.00 9.43
C SER A 375 -19.85 -4.40 10.01
N LEU A 376 -18.83 -4.96 10.67
CA LEU A 376 -18.95 -6.25 11.36
C LEU A 376 -20.01 -6.20 12.45
N GLY A 377 -20.00 -5.15 13.28
CA GLY A 377 -21.01 -4.97 14.32
C GLY A 377 -22.42 -4.76 13.77
N ALA A 378 -22.56 -4.20 12.57
CA ALA A 378 -23.84 -4.12 11.87
C ALA A 378 -24.28 -5.49 11.33
N VAL A 379 -23.36 -6.31 10.82
CA VAL A 379 -23.65 -7.69 10.41
C VAL A 379 -24.19 -8.50 11.60
N ASP A 380 -23.50 -8.51 12.73
CA ASP A 380 -23.98 -9.25 13.91
C ASP A 380 -25.32 -8.69 14.41
N ARG A 381 -25.45 -7.36 14.59
CA ARG A 381 -26.66 -6.79 15.20
C ARG A 381 -27.89 -6.83 14.30
N TRP A 382 -27.73 -6.71 12.98
CA TRP A 382 -28.85 -6.53 12.07
C TRP A 382 -29.15 -7.74 11.19
N LEU A 383 -28.12 -8.51 10.83
CA LEU A 383 -28.30 -9.71 9.99
C LEU A 383 -28.39 -10.98 10.84
N PHE A 384 -27.67 -11.05 11.96
CA PHE A 384 -27.59 -12.25 12.81
C PHE A 384 -27.77 -11.94 14.31
N PRO A 385 -28.88 -11.31 14.73
CA PRO A 385 -29.03 -10.84 16.11
C PRO A 385 -29.01 -11.95 17.18
N GLU A 386 -29.26 -13.20 16.79
CA GLU A 386 -29.27 -14.36 17.68
C GLU A 386 -27.90 -15.06 17.78
N GLU A 387 -26.97 -14.77 16.87
CA GLU A 387 -25.66 -15.41 16.80
C GLU A 387 -24.52 -14.37 16.79
N THR A 388 -23.52 -14.56 17.65
CA THR A 388 -22.32 -13.71 17.61
C THR A 388 -21.33 -14.31 16.62
N ILE A 389 -21.50 -13.96 15.34
CA ILE A 389 -20.64 -14.44 14.25
C ILE A 389 -19.24 -13.83 14.37
N PHE A 390 -19.18 -12.52 14.62
CA PHE A 390 -17.92 -11.81 14.85
C PHE A 390 -17.86 -11.33 16.30
N PRO A 391 -16.86 -11.73 17.10
CA PRO A 391 -16.73 -11.24 18.47
C PRO A 391 -16.13 -9.82 18.49
N VAL A 392 -16.82 -8.87 17.86
CA VAL A 392 -16.37 -7.48 17.62
C VAL A 392 -15.98 -6.78 18.93
N ALA A 393 -16.72 -7.03 20.02
CA ALA A 393 -16.41 -6.47 21.33
C ALA A 393 -15.03 -6.95 21.83
N HIS A 394 -14.78 -8.26 21.75
CA HIS A 394 -13.51 -8.84 22.12
C HIS A 394 -12.36 -8.37 21.20
N TRP A 395 -12.59 -8.31 19.89
CA TRP A 395 -11.58 -7.79 18.96
C TRP A 395 -11.27 -6.31 19.22
N ARG A 396 -12.27 -5.51 19.59
CA ARG A 396 -12.10 -4.12 19.97
C ARG A 396 -11.29 -3.99 21.27
N GLU A 397 -11.59 -4.83 22.25
CA GLU A 397 -10.82 -4.94 23.50
C GLU A 397 -9.36 -5.32 23.21
N LEU A 398 -9.11 -6.32 22.36
CA LEU A 398 -7.77 -6.72 21.92
C LEU A 398 -7.03 -5.57 21.22
N LEU A 399 -7.69 -4.87 20.28
CA LEU A 399 -7.04 -3.81 19.50
C LEU A 399 -6.79 -2.52 20.29
N TRP A 400 -7.76 -2.08 21.10
CA TRP A 400 -7.73 -0.74 21.70
C TRP A 400 -7.48 -0.75 23.21
N GLU A 401 -8.04 -1.71 23.95
CA GLU A 401 -7.99 -1.70 25.41
C GLU A 401 -6.72 -2.41 25.92
N THR A 402 -6.49 -3.63 25.48
CA THR A 402 -5.29 -4.42 25.84
C THR A 402 -4.12 -4.17 24.91
N ARG A 403 -4.40 -3.71 23.67
CA ARG A 403 -3.43 -3.40 22.61
C ARG A 403 -2.56 -4.61 22.22
N ASP A 404 -3.12 -5.82 22.34
CA ASP A 404 -2.49 -7.05 21.87
C ASP A 404 -2.72 -7.25 20.37
N TRP A 405 -2.13 -6.38 19.56
CA TRP A 405 -2.32 -6.38 18.09
C TRP A 405 -1.86 -7.66 17.41
N PHE A 406 -1.06 -8.48 18.09
CA PHE A 406 -0.54 -9.74 17.56
C PHE A 406 -1.25 -10.97 18.13
N HIS A 407 -2.32 -10.77 18.89
CA HIS A 407 -3.20 -11.85 19.32
C HIS A 407 -3.73 -12.61 18.10
N ALA A 408 -3.73 -13.95 18.17
CA ALA A 408 -4.06 -14.81 17.03
C ALA A 408 -5.42 -14.46 16.39
N ASP A 409 -6.43 -14.19 17.22
CA ASP A 409 -7.81 -13.87 16.78
C ASP A 409 -7.93 -12.61 15.91
N ILE A 410 -7.06 -11.63 16.11
CA ILE A 410 -7.07 -10.36 15.36
C ILE A 410 -5.82 -10.17 14.50
N LEU A 411 -4.90 -11.14 14.49
CA LEU A 411 -3.64 -11.05 13.76
C LEU A 411 -3.88 -10.79 12.27
N TRP A 412 -4.89 -11.43 11.68
CA TRP A 412 -5.26 -11.21 10.28
C TRP A 412 -5.76 -9.77 10.00
N LEU A 413 -6.51 -9.16 10.93
CA LEU A 413 -6.95 -7.75 10.84
C LEU A 413 -5.75 -6.81 10.92
N THR A 414 -4.84 -7.05 11.88
CA THR A 414 -3.60 -6.29 12.04
C THR A 414 -2.72 -6.39 10.81
N LEU A 415 -2.53 -7.59 10.27
CA LEU A 415 -1.70 -7.82 9.10
C LEU A 415 -2.32 -7.25 7.83
N MET A 416 -3.64 -7.32 7.67
CA MET A 416 -4.35 -6.62 6.58
C MET A 416 -4.08 -5.11 6.66
N ALA A 417 -4.25 -4.49 7.82
CA ALA A 417 -4.01 -3.06 8.01
C ALA A 417 -2.52 -2.67 7.83
N LEU A 418 -1.58 -3.55 8.19
CA LEU A 418 -0.14 -3.37 7.94
C LEU A 418 0.19 -3.30 6.44
N THR A 419 -0.60 -3.92 5.57
CA THR A 419 -0.40 -3.83 4.12
C THR A 419 -0.67 -2.41 3.61
N THR A 420 -1.71 -1.74 4.13
CA THR A 420 -1.99 -0.32 3.85
C THR A 420 -0.87 0.59 4.38
N LEU A 421 -0.27 0.22 5.52
CA LEU A 421 0.90 0.92 6.08
C LEU A 421 2.19 0.70 5.29
N THR A 422 2.32 -0.40 4.54
CA THR A 422 3.53 -0.70 3.76
C THR A 422 3.79 0.35 2.68
N VAL A 423 2.74 0.84 2.01
CA VAL A 423 2.86 1.90 1.00
C VAL A 423 3.33 3.21 1.65
N THR A 424 2.74 3.56 2.79
CA THR A 424 3.16 4.71 3.60
C THR A 424 4.62 4.58 4.05
N GLY A 425 5.02 3.41 4.54
CA GLY A 425 6.39 3.12 4.95
C GLY A 425 7.40 3.30 3.82
N LEU A 426 7.08 2.83 2.60
CA LEU A 426 7.90 3.09 1.43
C LEU A 426 8.02 4.59 1.14
N HIS A 427 6.90 5.32 1.20
CA HIS A 427 6.90 6.75 0.96
C HIS A 427 7.75 7.51 1.98
N LEU A 428 7.65 7.16 3.27
CA LEU A 428 8.52 7.67 4.32
C LEU A 428 9.99 7.39 3.99
N ILE A 429 10.35 6.17 3.62
CA ILE A 429 11.74 5.83 3.22
C ILE A 429 12.22 6.75 2.08
N PHE A 430 11.39 7.03 1.08
CA PHE A 430 11.76 7.95 -0.01
C PHE A 430 11.86 9.41 0.43
N VAL A 431 11.01 9.86 1.34
CA VAL A 431 11.15 11.20 1.91
C VAL A 431 12.42 11.28 2.75
N PHE A 432 12.71 10.28 3.57
CA PHE A 432 13.95 10.23 4.35
C PHE A 432 15.17 10.25 3.47
N ALA A 433 15.23 9.35 2.48
CA ALA A 433 16.29 9.33 1.49
C ALA A 433 16.43 10.69 0.79
N HIS A 434 15.33 11.44 0.61
CA HIS A 434 15.39 12.79 0.07
C HIS A 434 16.16 13.76 0.97
N LEU A 435 15.94 13.71 2.28
CA LEU A 435 16.55 14.64 3.25
C LEU A 435 18.08 14.55 3.25
N PHE A 436 18.62 13.37 2.94
CA PHE A 436 20.06 13.13 2.81
C PHE A 436 20.68 13.65 1.50
N VAL A 437 19.90 14.19 0.55
CA VAL A 437 20.44 14.73 -0.70
C VAL A 437 20.81 16.22 -0.52
N PRO A 438 22.11 16.60 -0.57
CA PRO A 438 22.60 17.92 -0.16
C PRO A 438 22.15 19.08 -1.08
N LEU A 439 21.95 18.86 -2.39
CA LEU A 439 21.82 19.96 -3.37
C LEU A 439 20.67 19.78 -4.37
N ARG A 440 19.50 20.31 -4.02
CA ARG A 440 18.30 20.16 -4.87
C ARG A 440 17.70 21.46 -5.38
N HIS A 441 17.74 22.56 -4.62
CA HIS A 441 17.05 23.77 -5.04
C HIS A 441 17.86 24.56 -6.08
N ARG A 442 17.17 25.09 -7.10
CA ARG A 442 17.79 25.96 -8.13
C ARG A 442 18.42 27.19 -7.48
N ALA A 443 17.84 27.70 -6.40
CA ALA A 443 18.40 28.81 -5.63
C ALA A 443 19.73 28.44 -4.95
N ASP A 444 19.82 27.26 -4.32
CA ASP A 444 21.07 26.80 -3.68
C ASP A 444 22.18 26.61 -4.71
N ARG A 445 21.84 26.02 -5.88
CA ARG A 445 22.79 25.86 -6.99
C ARG A 445 23.26 27.20 -7.53
N LYS A 446 22.35 28.16 -7.72
CA LYS A 446 22.69 29.53 -8.14
C LYS A 446 23.57 30.23 -7.10
N ARG A 447 23.25 30.08 -5.81
CA ARG A 447 24.03 30.65 -4.70
C ARG A 447 25.44 30.05 -4.64
N ILE A 448 25.56 28.73 -4.77
CA ILE A 448 26.86 28.04 -4.80
C ILE A 448 27.66 28.45 -6.03
N ALA A 449 27.06 28.49 -7.21
CA ALA A 449 27.72 28.95 -8.43
C ALA A 449 28.18 30.41 -8.31
N GLY A 450 27.37 31.29 -7.71
CA GLY A 450 27.75 32.67 -7.41
C GLY A 450 28.93 32.76 -6.45
N LEU A 451 28.92 31.99 -5.36
CA LEU A 451 30.03 31.92 -4.40
C LEU A 451 31.31 31.35 -5.01
N ILE A 452 31.19 30.37 -5.93
CA ILE A 452 32.34 29.85 -6.69
C ILE A 452 32.92 30.96 -7.57
N GLY A 453 32.09 31.69 -8.32
CA GLY A 453 32.55 32.81 -9.13
C GLY A 453 33.18 33.94 -8.31
N GLU A 454 32.63 34.25 -7.14
CA GLU A 454 33.21 35.19 -6.18
C GLU A 454 34.60 34.74 -5.68
N ILE A 455 34.81 33.44 -5.44
CA ILE A 455 36.08 32.86 -5.00
C ILE A 455 37.11 32.87 -6.14
N GLU A 456 36.69 32.52 -7.36
CA GLU A 456 37.57 32.50 -8.53
C GLU A 456 38.03 33.90 -8.94
N ALA A 457 37.13 34.89 -8.88
CA ALA A 457 37.47 36.29 -9.14
C ALA A 457 38.48 36.83 -8.11
N GLU A 458 38.22 36.60 -6.82
CA GLU A 458 39.13 37.03 -5.75
C GLU A 458 40.48 36.33 -5.82
N ALA A 459 40.51 35.04 -6.16
CA ALA A 459 41.76 34.32 -6.33
C ALA A 459 42.59 34.84 -7.51
N LYS A 460 41.94 35.27 -8.60
CA LYS A 460 42.63 35.87 -9.74
C LYS A 460 43.34 37.16 -9.35
N ASP A 461 42.74 37.95 -8.47
CA ASP A 461 43.28 39.23 -8.01
C ASP A 461 44.36 39.07 -6.92
N ASN A 462 44.46 37.88 -6.28
CA ASN A 462 45.32 37.61 -5.11
C ASN A 462 46.31 36.44 -5.32
N GLU A 463 47.05 36.43 -6.43
CA GLU A 463 48.10 35.41 -6.71
C GLU A 463 47.59 33.96 -6.59
N GLY A 464 46.34 33.73 -6.97
CA GLY A 464 45.69 32.43 -6.90
C GLY A 464 45.11 32.08 -5.53
N ARG A 465 45.26 32.90 -4.48
CA ARG A 465 44.73 32.64 -3.12
C ARG A 465 43.35 33.27 -2.93
N ALA A 466 42.37 32.46 -2.52
CA ALA A 466 41.04 32.95 -2.18
C ALA A 466 40.95 33.35 -0.71
N GLY A 467 40.10 34.33 -0.40
CA GLY A 467 39.87 34.77 0.97
C GLY A 467 39.18 33.67 1.80
N PRO A 468 39.67 33.37 3.02
CA PRO A 468 39.14 32.27 3.83
C PRO A 468 37.65 32.45 4.19
N ASP A 469 37.16 33.68 4.24
CA ASP A 469 35.76 33.98 4.53
C ASP A 469 34.83 33.55 3.39
N ARG A 470 35.22 33.76 2.13
CA ARG A 470 34.42 33.32 0.97
C ARG A 470 34.41 31.80 0.88
N CYS A 471 35.56 31.15 1.10
CA CYS A 471 35.69 29.71 1.19
C CYS A 471 34.79 29.12 2.29
N ARG A 472 34.78 29.72 3.49
CA ARG A 472 33.88 29.34 4.59
C ARG A 472 32.40 29.53 4.23
N ARG A 473 32.03 30.62 3.56
CA ARG A 473 30.66 30.85 3.08
C ARG A 473 30.21 29.77 2.08
N LEU A 474 31.09 29.36 1.16
CA LEU A 474 30.82 28.28 0.22
C LEU A 474 30.69 26.92 0.94
N ALA A 475 31.61 26.60 1.85
CA ALA A 475 31.54 25.38 2.65
C ALA A 475 30.25 25.32 3.49
N SER A 476 29.84 26.43 4.12
CA SER A 476 28.57 26.52 4.85
C SER A 476 27.37 26.38 3.92
N ALA A 477 27.37 27.02 2.74
CA ALA A 477 26.29 26.88 1.77
C ALA A 477 26.13 25.43 1.27
N TYR A 478 27.21 24.64 1.27
CA TYR A 478 27.19 23.23 0.88
C TYR A 478 26.71 22.30 2.02
N TYR A 479 27.32 22.40 3.21
CA TYR A 479 27.05 21.46 4.32
C TYR A 479 25.80 21.79 5.13
N LEU A 480 25.53 23.08 5.36
CA LEU A 480 24.46 23.49 6.28
C LEU A 480 23.07 23.01 5.85
N PRO A 481 22.67 23.12 4.56
CA PRO A 481 21.37 22.63 4.15
C PRO A 481 21.24 21.12 4.42
N TRP A 482 22.31 20.36 4.15
CA TRP A 482 22.33 18.91 4.34
C TRP A 482 22.16 18.52 5.81
N GLU A 483 22.92 19.13 6.72
CA GLU A 483 22.78 18.88 8.16
C GLU A 483 21.38 19.25 8.67
N HIS A 484 20.85 20.41 8.23
CA HIS A 484 19.48 20.79 8.55
C HIS A 484 18.45 19.77 8.06
N GLY A 485 18.65 19.19 6.87
CA GLY A 485 17.79 18.14 6.33
C GLY A 485 17.80 16.89 7.20
N ILE A 486 18.97 16.43 7.63
CA ILE A 486 19.12 15.27 8.50
C ILE A 486 18.44 15.53 9.84
N VAL A 487 18.79 16.63 10.50
CA VAL A 487 18.29 16.93 11.84
C VAL A 487 16.77 17.08 11.80
N LEU A 488 16.23 17.84 10.85
CA LEU A 488 14.79 18.01 10.72
C LEU A 488 14.08 16.71 10.36
N GLY A 489 14.69 15.84 9.55
CA GLY A 489 14.19 14.49 9.29
C GLY A 489 14.12 13.63 10.55
N THR A 490 15.22 13.54 11.29
CA THR A 490 15.28 12.77 12.53
C THR A 490 14.26 13.27 13.55
N LEU A 491 14.08 14.59 13.68
CA LEU A 491 13.05 15.16 14.54
C LEU A 491 11.65 14.77 14.12
N THR A 492 11.36 14.78 12.83
CA THR A 492 10.04 14.39 12.37
C THR A 492 9.79 12.91 12.60
N LEU A 493 10.76 12.01 12.33
CA LEU A 493 10.64 10.58 12.68
C LEU A 493 10.35 10.39 14.15
N TRP A 494 11.09 11.11 14.96
CA TRP A 494 10.99 10.97 16.37
C TRP A 494 9.67 11.53 16.90
N GLY A 495 9.22 12.67 16.39
CA GLY A 495 7.91 13.23 16.70
C GLY A 495 6.77 12.30 16.28
N ILE A 496 6.89 11.67 15.11
CA ILE A 496 5.94 10.65 14.65
C ILE A 496 5.99 9.43 15.57
N GLY A 497 7.16 8.85 15.80
CA GLY A 497 7.34 7.66 16.63
C GLY A 497 6.89 7.90 18.07
N TYR A 498 7.16 9.08 18.62
CA TYR A 498 6.68 9.47 19.95
C TYR A 498 5.17 9.66 19.97
N SER A 499 4.57 10.30 18.95
CA SER A 499 3.11 10.43 18.85
C SER A 499 2.44 9.06 18.76
N LEU A 500 3.00 8.15 17.97
CA LEU A 500 2.54 6.77 17.87
C LEU A 500 2.71 6.02 19.18
N TYR A 501 3.85 6.17 19.86
CA TYR A 501 4.07 5.60 21.18
C TYR A 501 3.06 6.14 22.20
N ALA A 502 2.84 7.45 22.24
CA ALA A 502 1.91 8.07 23.18
C ALA A 502 0.47 7.63 22.91
N LEU A 503 0.05 7.53 21.65
CA LEU A 503 -1.23 6.94 21.27
C LEU A 503 -1.31 5.48 21.69
N ALA A 504 -0.26 4.69 21.45
CA ALA A 504 -0.20 3.28 21.82
C ALA A 504 0.00 3.02 23.31
N ALA A 505 0.41 4.01 24.11
CA ALA A 505 0.63 3.88 25.54
C ALA A 505 -0.52 4.49 26.37
N HIS A 506 -1.20 5.51 25.86
CA HIS A 506 -2.16 6.31 26.61
C HIS A 506 -3.49 6.61 25.88
N GLY A 507 -3.62 6.25 24.60
CA GLY A 507 -4.82 6.49 23.78
C GLY A 507 -5.87 5.40 23.85
#